data_AF-A0A8H6HBL5-F1
#
_entry.id   AF-A0A8H6HBL5-F1
#
_cell.length_a   1.000
_cell.length_b   1.000
_cell.length_c   1.000
_cell.angle_alpha   90.00
_cell.angle_beta   90.00
_cell.angle_gamma   90.00
#
_symmetry.space_group_name_H-M   'P 1'
#
loop_
_entity.id
_entity.type
_entity.pdbx_description
1 polymer ?
#
loop_
_entity_poly.entity_id
_entity_poly.type
_entity_poly.pdbx_seq_one_letter_code
_entity_poly.pdbx_strand_id
1 'polypeptide(L)'
;MSSEPTLPREATAPGLESGSPNASSRKRGAPRKGKEPHRAPECFKGHATEKKQQKGKEPKIQPTHFIALPLNRHESLRNDIASFQSSILAHEPPIKGLDKSIVIDPRRIHITLGVMALEKDLEKASPPPQPASTGGEPQEGGVVPAEGHGEDAPTPKLTISSALALLESLKPQISTILTSSATTESKKVYVPLDVLDVFPPGSTEKANVLWVGPDPKKQKVSRSEEWKVLWRICDLIHTAFKSQKYITDTRPLKLHCTLLNTSHRKPRRGGGFSFKEVGETTEALESFGVNGIDMPRLNLGDEVKEGPASQPGSSLLSSVTTAAPVDDIVALPRHADTPGRWPKSSPIPVNLGSWEVGTAELWVMGSRGANNEYVSVGGIKLK
;
A
#
# COMPACT_ATOMS: atom_id res chain seq x y z
N MET A 1 14.30 12.93 -56.10
CA MET A 1 15.52 12.27 -55.60
C MET A 1 15.13 11.54 -54.33
N SER A 2 14.70 10.30 -54.51
CA SER A 2 14.13 9.45 -53.48
C SER A 2 15.23 8.54 -52.94
N SER A 3 15.47 8.58 -51.65
CA SER A 3 16.43 7.70 -50.97
C SER A 3 15.68 6.93 -49.89
N GLU A 4 15.37 5.67 -50.20
CA GLU A 4 14.91 4.65 -49.24
C GLU A 4 16.05 4.29 -48.27
N PRO A 5 15.76 4.05 -46.99
CA PRO A 5 16.74 3.50 -46.06
C PRO A 5 16.72 1.96 -46.05
N THR A 6 17.90 1.40 -46.28
CA THR A 6 18.23 -0.03 -46.24
C THR A 6 18.21 -0.58 -44.81
N LEU A 7 17.46 -1.65 -44.57
CA LEU A 7 17.46 -2.42 -43.32
C LEU A 7 18.63 -3.43 -43.29
N PRO A 8 19.34 -3.62 -42.16
CA PRO A 8 20.36 -4.66 -42.04
C PRO A 8 19.79 -6.04 -41.74
N ARG A 9 20.44 -7.04 -42.35
CA ARG A 9 20.17 -8.48 -42.36
C ARG A 9 20.35 -9.16 -41.01
N GLU A 10 19.55 -10.21 -40.83
CA GLU A 10 19.67 -11.29 -39.84
C GLU A 10 21.10 -11.85 -39.73
N ALA A 11 21.55 -12.05 -38.48
CA ALA A 11 22.74 -12.81 -38.16
C ALA A 11 22.33 -14.19 -37.62
N THR A 12 22.80 -15.18 -38.34
CA THR A 12 22.68 -16.63 -38.16
C THR A 12 23.34 -17.11 -36.87
N ALA A 13 22.67 -18.03 -36.17
CA ALA A 13 23.22 -18.78 -35.03
C ALA A 13 24.11 -19.96 -35.48
N PRO A 14 25.20 -20.25 -34.75
CA PRO A 14 25.69 -21.61 -34.55
C PRO A 14 25.42 -22.02 -33.10
N GLY A 15 25.01 -23.24 -32.75
CA GLY A 15 25.54 -24.52 -33.17
C GLY A 15 25.94 -25.26 -31.89
N LEU A 16 25.34 -26.42 -31.67
CA LEU A 16 25.51 -27.27 -30.50
C LEU A 16 26.98 -27.63 -30.24
N GLU A 17 27.42 -27.64 -28.98
CA GLU A 17 28.41 -28.62 -28.52
C GLU A 17 28.07 -29.16 -27.12
N SER A 18 28.10 -30.48 -27.08
CA SER A 18 27.94 -31.40 -25.96
C SER A 18 29.12 -31.39 -25.00
N GLY A 19 28.87 -31.40 -23.69
CA GLY A 19 29.93 -31.59 -22.69
C GLY A 19 29.43 -31.80 -21.26
N SER A 20 29.07 -33.05 -20.93
CA SER A 20 29.18 -33.64 -19.58
C SER A 20 30.21 -34.76 -19.70
N PRO A 21 31.02 -35.12 -18.68
CA PRO A 21 30.62 -35.20 -17.26
C PRO A 21 31.69 -34.71 -16.25
N ASN A 22 31.30 -34.51 -14.99
CA ASN A 22 32.25 -34.78 -13.92
C ASN A 22 31.56 -35.31 -12.65
N ALA A 23 31.87 -36.56 -12.37
CA ALA A 23 31.54 -37.27 -11.15
C ALA A 23 32.58 -36.93 -10.08
N SER A 24 32.13 -36.41 -8.93
CA SER A 24 32.96 -36.40 -7.73
C SER A 24 32.18 -36.95 -6.55
N SER A 25 32.43 -38.23 -6.33
CA SER A 25 32.36 -38.93 -5.04
C SER A 25 32.86 -38.07 -3.87
N ARG A 26 32.16 -38.10 -2.73
CA ARG A 26 32.77 -38.39 -1.42
C ARG A 26 31.73 -38.55 -0.28
N LYS A 27 31.82 -39.73 0.32
CA LYS A 27 31.76 -40.07 1.75
C LYS A 27 30.40 -40.07 2.46
N ARG A 28 29.86 -41.29 2.46
CA ARG A 28 29.03 -41.90 3.51
C ARG A 28 29.72 -41.78 4.88
N GLY A 29 29.03 -41.19 5.85
CA GLY A 29 29.33 -41.29 7.28
C GLY A 29 28.34 -42.26 7.94
N ALA A 30 28.87 -43.16 8.76
CA ALA A 30 28.22 -44.32 9.35
C ALA A 30 27.13 -43.99 10.42
N PRO A 31 26.20 -44.93 10.67
CA PRO A 31 25.17 -44.80 11.69
C PRO A 31 25.69 -45.20 13.08
N ARG A 32 25.41 -44.38 14.10
CA ARG A 32 25.63 -44.75 15.51
C ARG A 32 24.47 -45.62 16.01
N LYS A 33 24.82 -46.85 16.38
CA LYS A 33 24.01 -47.79 17.16
C LYS A 33 23.92 -47.36 18.63
N GLY A 34 22.75 -47.61 19.23
CA GLY A 34 22.63 -48.16 20.58
C GLY A 34 22.33 -47.19 21.72
N LYS A 35 21.07 -47.19 22.18
CA LYS A 35 20.75 -47.65 23.55
C LYS A 35 19.25 -47.95 23.70
N GLU A 36 19.02 -48.95 24.53
CA GLU A 36 17.86 -49.83 24.70
C GLU A 36 16.65 -49.22 25.44
N PRO A 37 15.52 -49.97 25.48
CA PRO A 37 14.21 -49.48 25.88
C PRO A 37 13.94 -49.66 27.38
N HIS A 38 13.25 -48.69 27.98
CA HIS A 38 12.59 -48.89 29.27
C HIS A 38 11.10 -48.59 29.16
N ARG A 39 10.33 -49.68 29.20
CA ARG A 39 9.19 -49.92 30.09
C ARG A 39 8.06 -48.87 30.10
N ALA A 40 6.94 -49.28 29.51
CA ALA A 40 5.61 -48.79 29.86
C ALA A 40 5.31 -49.00 31.36
N PRO A 41 4.36 -48.23 31.92
CA PRO A 41 3.02 -48.82 32.03
C PRO A 41 1.88 -47.88 31.61
N GLU A 42 0.94 -48.52 30.94
CA GLU A 42 -0.53 -48.43 30.98
C GLU A 42 -1.27 -47.27 31.71
N CYS A 43 -2.36 -46.91 31.03
CA CYS A 43 -3.68 -46.53 31.58
C CYS A 43 -3.88 -45.11 32.11
N PHE A 44 -4.59 -44.26 31.35
CA PHE A 44 -5.99 -43.91 31.64
C PHE A 44 -6.51 -42.76 30.73
N LYS A 45 -7.77 -42.92 30.29
CA LYS A 45 -8.73 -41.93 29.77
C LYS A 45 -8.47 -41.32 28.39
N GLY A 46 -9.04 -41.99 27.38
CA GLY A 46 -9.45 -41.36 26.15
C GLY A 46 -10.46 -40.25 26.43
N HIS A 47 -9.99 -39.00 26.43
CA HIS A 47 -10.86 -37.86 26.22
C HIS A 47 -11.30 -37.90 24.75
N ALA A 48 -12.55 -38.28 24.54
CA ALA A 48 -13.25 -38.04 23.29
C ALA A 48 -13.10 -36.54 22.99
N THR A 49 -12.25 -36.21 22.01
CA THR A 49 -12.16 -34.86 21.48
C THR A 49 -13.49 -34.58 20.80
N GLU A 50 -14.41 -33.95 21.52
CA GLU A 50 -15.61 -33.33 20.95
C GLU A 50 -15.15 -32.49 19.77
N LYS A 51 -15.46 -32.98 18.56
CA LYS A 51 -15.35 -32.22 17.33
C LYS A 51 -16.32 -31.06 17.46
N LYS A 52 -15.86 -29.95 18.05
CA LYS A 52 -16.56 -28.66 18.04
C LYS A 52 -16.91 -28.39 16.58
N GLN A 53 -18.18 -28.59 16.23
CA GLN A 53 -18.74 -28.21 14.95
C GLN A 53 -18.47 -26.72 14.79
N GLN A 54 -17.50 -26.39 13.93
CA GLN A 54 -17.16 -25.02 13.63
C GLN A 54 -18.38 -24.43 12.93
N LYS A 55 -19.15 -23.62 13.69
CA LYS A 55 -20.23 -22.77 13.21
C LYS A 55 -19.77 -22.12 11.90
N GLY A 56 -20.47 -22.42 10.80
CA GLY A 56 -20.06 -22.07 9.45
C GLY A 56 -19.72 -20.58 9.35
N LYS A 57 -18.44 -20.27 9.18
CA LYS A 57 -18.03 -18.90 8.88
C LYS A 57 -18.46 -18.60 7.46
N GLU A 58 -19.26 -17.56 7.28
CA GLU A 58 -19.61 -17.06 5.95
C GLU A 58 -18.33 -16.87 5.12
N PRO A 59 -18.34 -17.28 3.84
CA PRO A 59 -17.19 -17.16 2.97
C PRO A 59 -16.81 -15.68 2.85
N LYS A 60 -15.55 -15.36 3.21
CA LYS A 60 -15.03 -14.00 3.01
C LYS A 60 -14.97 -13.71 1.52
N ILE A 61 -15.73 -12.71 1.08
CA ILE A 61 -15.72 -12.25 -0.30
C ILE A 61 -14.31 -11.75 -0.63
N GLN A 62 -13.67 -12.33 -1.64
CA GLN A 62 -12.35 -11.94 -2.08
C GLN A 62 -12.44 -10.72 -3.00
N PRO A 63 -11.70 -9.62 -2.74
CA PRO A 63 -11.66 -8.49 -3.63
C PRO A 63 -11.11 -8.87 -5.01
N THR A 64 -11.74 -8.37 -6.07
CA THR A 64 -11.35 -8.63 -7.47
C THR A 64 -10.86 -7.38 -8.18
N HIS A 65 -11.26 -6.19 -7.73
CA HIS A 65 -10.90 -4.91 -8.34
C HIS A 65 -10.61 -3.86 -7.27
N PHE A 66 -10.02 -2.76 -7.69
CA PHE A 66 -9.81 -1.59 -6.85
C PHE A 66 -9.75 -0.31 -7.68
N ILE A 67 -10.14 0.81 -7.08
CA ILE A 67 -9.94 2.14 -7.67
C ILE A 67 -8.57 2.66 -7.26
N ALA A 68 -7.83 3.21 -8.21
CA ALA A 68 -6.49 3.70 -8.02
C ALA A 68 -6.24 5.06 -8.66
N LEU A 69 -5.34 5.83 -8.05
CA LEU A 69 -4.63 6.92 -8.71
C LEU A 69 -3.28 6.38 -9.19
N PRO A 70 -3.04 6.28 -10.51
CA PRO A 70 -1.79 5.74 -11.05
C PRO A 70 -0.61 6.67 -10.78
N LEU A 71 0.43 6.16 -10.11
CA LEU A 71 1.70 6.87 -9.93
C LEU A 71 2.83 6.30 -10.82
N ASN A 72 2.62 5.10 -11.36
CA ASN A 72 3.56 4.36 -12.20
C ASN A 72 3.85 4.99 -13.58
N ARG A 73 3.19 6.11 -13.93
CA ARG A 73 3.44 6.84 -15.19
C ARG A 73 4.63 7.77 -15.12
N HIS A 74 5.10 8.09 -13.92
CA HIS A 74 6.22 8.98 -13.69
C HIS A 74 7.53 8.19 -13.69
N GLU A 75 8.31 8.34 -14.76
CA GLU A 75 9.55 7.59 -14.92
C GLU A 75 10.57 7.90 -13.82
N SER A 76 10.76 9.17 -13.48
CA SER A 76 11.64 9.59 -12.38
C SER A 76 11.23 8.97 -11.05
N LEU A 77 9.94 9.06 -10.67
CA LEU A 77 9.45 8.41 -9.45
C LEU A 77 9.71 6.91 -9.42
N ARG A 78 9.51 6.21 -10.56
CA ARG A 78 9.79 4.77 -10.64
C ARG A 78 11.28 4.49 -10.42
N ASN A 79 12.15 5.30 -10.99
CA ASN A 79 13.60 5.14 -10.85
C ASN A 79 14.04 5.40 -9.41
N ASP A 80 13.50 6.42 -8.76
CA ASP A 80 13.80 6.75 -7.35
C ASP A 80 13.36 5.60 -6.43
N ILE A 81 12.14 5.08 -6.62
CA ILE A 81 11.64 3.93 -5.86
C ILE A 81 12.46 2.67 -6.15
N ALA A 82 12.83 2.42 -7.40
CA ALA A 82 13.68 1.27 -7.77
C ALA A 82 15.06 1.35 -7.12
N SER A 83 15.65 2.54 -7.08
CA SER A 83 16.94 2.82 -6.45
C SER A 83 16.87 2.55 -4.94
N PHE A 84 15.87 3.12 -4.26
CA PHE A 84 15.62 2.87 -2.84
C PHE A 84 15.44 1.38 -2.54
N GLN A 85 14.58 0.69 -3.31
CA GLN A 85 14.32 -0.73 -3.14
C GLN A 85 15.58 -1.58 -3.34
N SER A 86 16.43 -1.21 -4.29
CA SER A 86 17.69 -1.89 -4.54
C SER A 86 18.69 -1.67 -3.40
N SER A 87 18.78 -0.45 -2.88
CA SER A 87 19.65 -0.11 -1.74
C SER A 87 19.26 -0.87 -0.47
N ILE A 88 17.98 -0.91 -0.10
CA ILE A 88 17.54 -1.66 1.10
C ILE A 88 17.73 -3.19 0.95
N LEU A 89 17.65 -3.72 -0.27
CA LEU A 89 17.89 -5.14 -0.55
C LEU A 89 19.39 -5.50 -0.52
N ALA A 90 20.26 -4.53 -0.86
CA ALA A 90 21.71 -4.69 -0.87
C ALA A 90 22.36 -4.33 0.48
N HIS A 91 21.59 -3.86 1.46
CA HIS A 91 22.09 -3.46 2.77
C HIS A 91 22.84 -4.60 3.49
N GLU A 92 24.00 -4.28 4.06
CA GLU A 92 24.80 -5.19 4.88
C GLU A 92 24.95 -4.66 6.32
N PRO A 93 24.56 -5.44 7.35
CA PRO A 93 23.96 -6.78 7.27
C PRO A 93 22.54 -6.78 6.66
N PRO A 94 22.06 -7.90 6.07
CA PRO A 94 20.73 -7.96 5.47
C PRO A 94 19.62 -7.57 6.44
N ILE A 95 18.70 -6.72 5.98
CA ILE A 95 17.56 -6.28 6.80
C ILE A 95 16.68 -7.48 7.16
N LYS A 96 16.43 -7.67 8.44
CA LYS A 96 15.69 -8.79 9.00
C LYS A 96 14.29 -8.87 8.40
N GLY A 97 14.00 -10.02 7.80
CA GLY A 97 12.71 -10.32 7.20
C GLY A 97 12.45 -9.60 5.87
N LEU A 98 13.39 -8.82 5.34
CA LEU A 98 13.28 -8.23 4.01
C LEU A 98 13.76 -9.24 2.96
N ASP A 99 13.00 -9.39 1.88
CA ASP A 99 13.42 -10.19 0.71
C ASP A 99 12.73 -9.69 -0.57
N LYS A 100 13.27 -10.06 -1.73
CA LYS A 100 12.79 -9.58 -3.04
C LYS A 100 11.32 -9.90 -3.32
N SER A 101 10.75 -10.97 -2.75
CA SER A 101 9.37 -11.37 -3.03
C SER A 101 8.31 -10.46 -2.41
N ILE A 102 8.68 -9.65 -1.41
CA ILE A 102 7.78 -8.70 -0.76
C ILE A 102 7.88 -7.29 -1.37
N VAL A 103 8.83 -7.06 -2.27
CA VAL A 103 9.03 -5.77 -2.95
C VAL A 103 7.95 -5.56 -4.02
N ILE A 104 7.31 -4.39 -3.99
CA ILE A 104 6.36 -4.00 -5.03
C ILE A 104 7.13 -3.45 -6.22
N ASP A 105 6.90 -4.03 -7.40
CA ASP A 105 7.47 -3.53 -8.65
C ASP A 105 7.11 -2.03 -8.85
N PRO A 106 8.08 -1.14 -9.13
CA PRO A 106 7.84 0.28 -9.38
C PRO A 106 6.79 0.56 -10.46
N ARG A 107 6.56 -0.34 -11.42
CA ARG A 107 5.50 -0.22 -12.43
C ARG A 107 4.09 -0.46 -11.88
N ARG A 108 3.97 -0.86 -10.61
CA ARG A 108 2.70 -1.18 -9.93
C ARG A 108 2.36 -0.18 -8.82
N ILE A 109 3.14 0.89 -8.65
CA ILE A 109 2.89 1.91 -7.63
C ILE A 109 1.63 2.72 -7.94
N HIS A 110 0.82 2.95 -6.92
CA HIS A 110 -0.46 3.65 -7.01
C HIS A 110 -0.96 4.05 -5.61
N ILE A 111 -1.96 4.95 -5.56
CA ILE A 111 -2.76 5.20 -4.36
C ILE A 111 -4.10 4.48 -4.49
N THR A 112 -4.42 3.55 -3.59
CA THR A 112 -5.72 2.86 -3.58
C THR A 112 -6.80 3.73 -2.93
N LEU A 113 -7.93 3.93 -3.61
CA LEU A 113 -9.10 4.64 -3.07
C LEU A 113 -10.17 3.70 -2.50
N GLY A 114 -10.22 2.46 -2.97
CA GLY A 114 -11.16 1.45 -2.46
C GLY A 114 -10.96 0.11 -3.14
N VAL A 115 -11.15 -0.99 -2.39
CA VAL A 115 -11.12 -2.37 -2.90
C VAL A 115 -12.55 -2.91 -2.94
N MET A 116 -12.86 -3.69 -3.97
CA MET A 116 -14.21 -4.17 -4.26
C MET A 116 -14.20 -5.56 -4.86
N ALA A 117 -15.34 -6.25 -4.77
CA ALA A 117 -15.59 -7.51 -5.44
C ALA A 117 -16.67 -7.30 -6.50
N LEU A 118 -16.24 -7.22 -7.75
CA LEU A 118 -17.13 -7.04 -8.90
C LEU A 118 -17.34 -8.37 -9.63
N GLU A 119 -18.56 -8.58 -10.09
CA GLU A 119 -18.91 -9.63 -11.02
C GLU A 119 -18.48 -9.23 -12.45
N LYS A 120 -18.22 -10.25 -13.28
CA LYS A 120 -18.08 -10.01 -14.72
C LYS A 120 -19.43 -9.56 -15.27
N ASP A 121 -19.41 -8.58 -16.17
CA ASP A 121 -20.59 -8.27 -16.95
C ASP A 121 -21.00 -9.56 -17.66
N LEU A 122 -22.19 -10.07 -17.35
CA LEU A 122 -22.75 -11.16 -18.10
C LEU A 122 -22.90 -10.62 -19.52
N GLU A 123 -22.09 -11.13 -20.44
CA GLU A 123 -22.29 -10.86 -21.86
C GLU A 123 -23.76 -11.14 -22.11
N LYS A 124 -24.50 -10.08 -22.42
CA LYS A 124 -25.93 -10.13 -22.62
C LYS A 124 -26.14 -11.22 -23.65
N ALA A 125 -26.61 -12.39 -23.20
CA ALA A 125 -26.83 -13.51 -24.07
C ALA A 125 -27.60 -12.97 -25.27
N SER A 126 -27.10 -13.25 -26.48
CA SER A 126 -27.67 -12.79 -27.73
C SER A 126 -29.20 -12.81 -27.66
N PRO A 127 -29.89 -11.77 -28.14
CA PRO A 127 -31.34 -11.66 -27.98
C PRO A 127 -32.00 -12.99 -28.36
N PRO A 128 -32.91 -13.53 -27.52
CA PRO A 128 -33.59 -14.77 -27.83
C PRO A 128 -34.19 -14.66 -29.24
N PRO A 129 -34.11 -15.71 -30.07
CA PRO A 129 -34.64 -15.68 -31.42
C PRO A 129 -36.09 -15.20 -31.34
N GLN A 130 -36.38 -14.08 -32.02
CA GLN A 130 -37.71 -13.48 -32.01
C GLN A 130 -38.72 -14.56 -32.39
N PRO A 131 -39.74 -14.84 -31.55
CA PRO A 131 -40.82 -15.73 -31.94
C PRO A 131 -41.49 -15.11 -33.16
N ALA A 132 -41.55 -15.89 -34.24
CA ALA A 132 -42.21 -15.51 -35.47
C ALA A 132 -43.65 -15.07 -35.15
N SER A 133 -43.99 -13.89 -35.61
CA SER A 133 -45.34 -13.32 -35.62
C SER A 133 -46.34 -14.32 -36.22
N THR A 134 -47.20 -14.88 -35.38
CA THR A 134 -48.49 -15.43 -35.80
C THR A 134 -49.57 -14.58 -35.14
N GLY A 135 -50.25 -13.79 -35.96
CA GLY A 135 -51.39 -12.97 -35.56
C GLY A 135 -52.55 -13.81 -35.05
N GLY A 136 -53.19 -13.30 -34.00
CA GLY A 136 -54.44 -13.82 -33.44
C GLY A 136 -55.13 -12.71 -32.65
N GLU A 137 -56.39 -12.47 -33.01
CA GLU A 137 -57.32 -11.42 -32.55
C GLU A 137 -57.69 -11.41 -31.05
N PRO A 138 -58.33 -10.33 -30.57
CA PRO A 138 -58.57 -10.08 -29.15
C PRO A 138 -59.85 -10.76 -28.60
N GLN A 139 -59.76 -11.30 -27.38
CA GLN A 139 -60.93 -11.58 -26.54
C GLN A 139 -60.90 -10.70 -25.28
N GLU A 140 -61.96 -9.89 -25.14
CA GLU A 140 -62.36 -9.20 -23.91
C GLU A 140 -62.89 -10.22 -22.89
N GLY A 141 -62.41 -10.12 -21.65
CA GLY A 141 -62.94 -10.90 -20.53
C GLY A 141 -62.20 -10.57 -19.25
N GLY A 142 -62.77 -9.65 -18.47
CA GLY A 142 -62.16 -9.14 -17.25
C GLY A 142 -62.03 -10.16 -16.12
N VAL A 143 -60.95 -10.03 -15.34
CA VAL A 143 -60.86 -10.51 -13.96
C VAL A 143 -59.93 -9.57 -13.20
N VAL A 144 -60.41 -9.12 -12.05
CA VAL A 144 -59.74 -8.26 -11.06
C VAL A 144 -58.54 -9.02 -10.46
N PRO A 145 -57.29 -8.51 -10.45
CA PRO A 145 -56.22 -9.19 -9.76
C PRO A 145 -56.02 -8.67 -8.34
N ALA A 146 -56.01 -9.64 -7.44
CA ALA A 146 -55.68 -9.55 -6.03
C ALA A 146 -54.26 -8.99 -5.79
N GLU A 147 -54.12 -8.33 -4.66
CA GLU A 147 -52.89 -7.74 -4.10
C GLU A 147 -51.77 -8.78 -4.03
N GLY A 148 -50.89 -8.75 -5.03
CA GLY A 148 -49.71 -9.60 -5.14
C GLY A 148 -48.63 -9.16 -4.17
N HIS A 149 -48.15 -10.13 -3.38
CA HIS A 149 -46.91 -10.05 -2.62
C HIS A 149 -45.81 -9.40 -3.46
N GLY A 150 -45.29 -8.27 -2.98
CA GLY A 150 -44.21 -7.53 -3.63
C GLY A 150 -43.01 -8.45 -3.84
N GLU A 151 -42.82 -8.88 -5.09
CA GLU A 151 -41.61 -9.54 -5.53
C GLU A 151 -40.43 -8.63 -5.20
N ASP A 152 -39.54 -9.10 -4.31
CA ASP A 152 -38.29 -8.45 -3.96
C ASP A 152 -37.55 -8.10 -5.26
N ALA A 153 -37.56 -6.82 -5.61
CA ALA A 153 -36.84 -6.34 -6.78
C ALA A 153 -35.38 -6.81 -6.66
N PRO A 154 -34.83 -7.50 -7.69
CA PRO A 154 -33.52 -8.11 -7.61
C PRO A 154 -32.48 -7.04 -7.26
N THR A 155 -31.71 -7.29 -6.20
CA THR A 155 -30.66 -6.36 -5.78
C THR A 155 -29.71 -6.15 -6.97
N PRO A 156 -29.40 -4.89 -7.32
CA PRO A 156 -28.58 -4.60 -8.48
C PRO A 156 -27.20 -5.23 -8.31
N LYS A 157 -26.79 -6.03 -9.29
CA LYS A 157 -25.48 -6.68 -9.31
C LYS A 157 -24.37 -5.63 -9.39
N LEU A 158 -23.31 -5.83 -8.64
CA LEU A 158 -22.12 -4.98 -8.66
C LEU A 158 -21.18 -5.46 -9.76
N THR A 159 -21.21 -4.81 -10.93
CA THR A 159 -20.41 -5.20 -12.09
C THR A 159 -19.35 -4.17 -12.44
N ILE A 160 -18.46 -4.51 -13.39
CA ILE A 160 -17.46 -3.59 -13.91
C ILE A 160 -18.13 -2.39 -14.57
N SER A 161 -19.13 -2.63 -15.43
CA SER A 161 -19.85 -1.56 -16.12
C SER A 161 -20.57 -0.61 -15.15
N SER A 162 -21.22 -1.13 -14.10
CA SER A 162 -21.92 -0.29 -13.13
C SER A 162 -20.95 0.53 -12.26
N ALA A 163 -19.79 -0.03 -11.92
CA ALA A 163 -18.72 0.69 -11.22
C ALA A 163 -18.13 1.82 -12.08
N LEU A 164 -17.86 1.57 -13.36
CA LEU A 164 -17.37 2.60 -14.29
C LEU A 164 -18.40 3.70 -14.51
N ALA A 165 -19.68 3.35 -14.63
CA ALA A 165 -20.77 4.33 -14.74
C ALA A 165 -20.85 5.23 -13.49
N LEU A 166 -20.70 4.65 -12.29
CA LEU A 166 -20.63 5.43 -11.06
C LEU A 166 -19.43 6.39 -11.08
N LEU A 167 -18.24 5.92 -11.47
CA LEU A 167 -17.05 6.78 -11.55
C LEU A 167 -17.25 7.93 -12.55
N GLU A 168 -17.83 7.64 -13.71
CA GLU A 168 -18.16 8.63 -14.75
C GLU A 168 -19.14 9.69 -14.23
N SER A 169 -20.14 9.29 -13.44
CA SER A 169 -21.13 10.21 -12.85
C SER A 169 -20.53 11.24 -11.90
N LEU A 170 -19.34 11.00 -11.35
CA LEU A 170 -18.64 11.93 -10.43
C LEU A 170 -17.90 13.05 -11.18
N LYS A 171 -17.73 12.96 -12.50
CA LYS A 171 -16.98 13.96 -13.29
C LYS A 171 -17.45 15.41 -13.08
N PRO A 172 -18.75 15.73 -13.06
CA PRO A 172 -19.20 17.11 -12.85
C PRO A 172 -18.77 17.66 -11.49
N GLN A 173 -18.89 16.86 -10.42
CA GLN A 173 -18.49 17.26 -9.08
C GLN A 173 -16.97 17.42 -8.95
N ILE A 174 -16.19 16.51 -9.56
CA ILE A 174 -14.74 16.61 -9.63
C ILE A 174 -14.33 17.89 -10.38
N SER A 175 -14.99 18.18 -11.50
CA SER A 175 -14.75 19.40 -12.29
C SER A 175 -15.01 20.66 -11.45
N THR A 176 -16.11 20.69 -10.69
CA THR A 176 -16.39 21.78 -9.75
C THR A 176 -15.30 21.92 -8.69
N ILE A 177 -14.76 20.82 -8.14
CA ILE A 177 -13.66 20.88 -7.18
C ILE A 177 -12.41 21.51 -7.82
N LEU A 178 -12.10 21.14 -9.07
CA LEU A 178 -10.92 21.63 -9.80
C LEU A 178 -11.05 23.10 -10.22
N THR A 179 -12.27 23.59 -10.48
CA THR A 179 -12.53 24.98 -10.90
C THR A 179 -12.87 25.95 -9.75
N SER A 180 -13.25 25.45 -8.57
CA SER A 180 -13.68 26.28 -7.41
C SER A 180 -12.61 27.21 -6.80
N SER A 181 -11.42 27.27 -7.38
CA SER A 181 -10.33 28.15 -6.94
C SER A 181 -10.43 29.52 -7.59
N ALA A 182 -10.00 30.57 -6.88
CA ALA A 182 -9.94 31.94 -7.40
C ALA A 182 -8.98 32.16 -8.60
N THR A 183 -8.37 31.08 -9.10
CA THR A 183 -7.42 31.08 -10.21
C THR A 183 -8.12 30.60 -11.48
N THR A 184 -7.98 31.32 -12.59
CA THR A 184 -8.58 31.00 -13.90
C THR A 184 -8.02 29.75 -14.58
N GLU A 185 -6.96 29.14 -14.04
CA GLU A 185 -6.38 27.91 -14.59
C GLU A 185 -6.99 26.65 -13.95
N SER A 186 -7.29 25.65 -14.79
CA SER A 186 -7.73 24.31 -14.32
C SER A 186 -6.65 23.72 -13.43
N LYS A 187 -7.00 23.44 -12.16
CA LYS A 187 -6.06 22.84 -11.22
C LYS A 187 -5.75 21.41 -11.62
N LYS A 188 -4.46 21.08 -11.64
CA LYS A 188 -4.00 19.69 -11.67
C LYS A 188 -4.07 19.08 -10.27
N VAL A 189 -4.22 17.77 -10.21
CA VAL A 189 -4.21 17.02 -8.94
C VAL A 189 -2.80 16.49 -8.71
N TYR A 190 -2.23 16.79 -7.55
CA TYR A 190 -0.90 16.31 -7.16
C TYR A 190 -0.97 15.44 -5.91
N VAL A 191 -0.16 14.38 -5.86
CA VAL A 191 0.02 13.50 -4.70
C VAL A 191 1.39 13.77 -4.08
N PRO A 192 1.46 14.41 -2.89
CA PRO A 192 2.71 14.56 -2.16
C PRO A 192 3.12 13.23 -1.51
N LEU A 193 4.40 12.88 -1.61
CA LEU A 193 5.00 11.69 -1.02
C LEU A 193 6.04 12.12 0.03
N ASP A 194 5.53 12.55 1.19
CA ASP A 194 6.28 13.28 2.22
C ASP A 194 6.65 12.44 3.44
N VAL A 195 6.07 11.25 3.56
CA VAL A 195 6.24 10.39 4.74
C VAL A 195 6.39 8.94 4.32
N LEU A 196 7.37 8.26 4.92
CA LEU A 196 7.60 6.82 4.87
C LEU A 196 7.19 6.19 6.22
N ASP A 197 6.30 5.20 6.21
CA ASP A 197 5.81 4.56 7.43
C ASP A 197 5.30 3.15 7.12
N VAL A 198 4.76 2.46 8.13
CA VAL A 198 4.41 1.04 8.06
C VAL A 198 3.00 0.72 8.52
N PHE A 199 2.55 -0.49 8.17
CA PHE A 199 1.41 -1.13 8.82
C PHE A 199 1.81 -2.45 9.52
N PRO A 200 1.28 -2.73 10.73
CA PRO A 200 0.48 -1.82 11.56
C PRO A 200 1.33 -0.60 12.01
N PRO A 201 0.70 0.57 12.25
CA PRO A 201 1.45 1.77 12.64
C PRO A 201 2.22 1.55 13.94
N GLY A 202 3.42 2.11 14.05
CA GLY A 202 4.27 1.95 15.24
C GLY A 202 5.08 0.64 15.28
N SER A 203 5.01 -0.20 14.24
CA SER A 203 5.74 -1.47 14.18
C SER A 203 7.21 -1.25 13.80
N THR A 204 8.14 -1.57 14.70
CA THR A 204 9.59 -1.48 14.45
C THR A 204 10.18 -2.76 13.87
N GLU A 205 9.76 -3.93 14.37
CA GLU A 205 10.44 -5.22 14.11
C GLU A 205 9.63 -6.19 13.23
N LYS A 206 8.32 -5.95 13.10
CA LYS A 206 7.39 -6.88 12.45
C LYS A 206 6.40 -6.10 11.57
N ALA A 207 6.93 -5.18 10.76
CA ALA A 207 6.12 -4.45 9.80
C ALA A 207 5.66 -5.37 8.66
N ASN A 208 4.41 -5.24 8.25
CA ASN A 208 3.84 -6.03 7.15
C ASN A 208 3.80 -5.26 5.84
N VAL A 209 3.68 -3.94 5.91
CA VAL A 209 3.61 -3.08 4.73
C VAL A 209 4.51 -1.89 4.98
N LEU A 210 5.37 -1.55 4.02
CA LEU A 210 6.07 -0.27 3.94
C LEU A 210 5.37 0.58 2.91
N TRP A 211 5.11 1.85 3.21
CA TRP A 211 4.42 2.74 2.31
C TRP A 211 4.96 4.17 2.39
N VAL A 212 4.85 4.89 1.28
CA VAL A 212 5.07 6.34 1.21
C VAL A 212 3.76 7.07 0.93
N GLY A 213 3.60 8.28 1.43
CA GLY A 213 2.39 9.04 1.18
C GLY A 213 2.37 10.43 1.81
N PRO A 214 1.21 11.10 1.73
CA PRO A 214 1.01 12.42 2.32
C PRO A 214 1.16 12.38 3.84
N ASP A 215 1.86 13.36 4.42
CA ASP A 215 2.07 13.44 5.88
C ASP A 215 0.76 13.78 6.61
N PRO A 216 0.19 12.88 7.44
CA PRO A 216 -1.03 13.15 8.20
C PRO A 216 -0.92 14.29 9.22
N LYS A 217 0.27 14.64 9.67
CA LYS A 217 0.48 15.75 10.62
C LYS A 217 0.45 17.10 9.91
N LYS A 218 1.09 17.22 8.73
CA LYS A 218 0.97 18.43 7.88
C LYS A 218 -0.48 18.71 7.51
N GLN A 219 -1.34 17.69 7.44
CA GLN A 219 -2.79 17.86 7.17
C GLN A 219 -3.53 18.71 8.20
N LYS A 220 -3.01 18.88 9.42
CA LYS A 220 -3.69 19.60 10.51
C LYS A 220 -3.25 21.05 10.67
N VAL A 221 -2.02 21.40 10.27
CA VAL A 221 -1.40 22.68 10.66
C VAL A 221 -1.33 23.68 9.49
N SER A 222 -1.22 23.21 8.25
CA SER A 222 -1.32 24.08 7.07
C SER A 222 -1.63 23.21 5.84
N ARG A 223 -2.91 23.14 5.47
CA ARG A 223 -3.29 22.42 4.25
C ARG A 223 -2.98 23.30 3.05
N SER A 224 -1.96 22.95 2.27
CA SER A 224 -1.82 23.50 0.92
C SER A 224 -3.13 23.32 0.16
N GLU A 225 -3.48 24.27 -0.70
CA GLU A 225 -4.69 24.16 -1.53
C GLU A 225 -4.67 22.89 -2.39
N GLU A 226 -3.49 22.47 -2.84
CA GLU A 226 -3.29 21.22 -3.58
C GLU A 226 -3.72 19.98 -2.78
N TRP A 227 -3.34 19.92 -1.49
CA TRP A 227 -3.76 18.83 -0.61
C TRP A 227 -5.27 18.81 -0.41
N LYS A 228 -5.90 19.97 -0.23
CA LYS A 228 -7.37 20.05 -0.07
C LYS A 228 -8.08 19.54 -1.31
N VAL A 229 -7.59 19.88 -2.50
CA VAL A 229 -8.13 19.40 -3.78
C VAL A 229 -7.97 17.89 -3.91
N LEU A 230 -6.76 17.36 -3.69
CA LEU A 230 -6.51 15.91 -3.71
C LEU A 230 -7.44 15.17 -2.76
N TRP A 231 -7.50 15.60 -1.49
CA TRP A 231 -8.31 14.94 -0.48
C TRP A 231 -9.79 14.97 -0.83
N ARG A 232 -10.34 16.12 -1.25
CA ARG A 232 -11.76 16.24 -1.64
C ARG A 232 -12.12 15.30 -2.77
N ILE A 233 -11.26 15.15 -3.79
CA ILE A 233 -11.50 14.23 -4.91
C ILE A 233 -11.43 12.78 -4.43
N CYS A 234 -10.39 12.41 -3.67
CA CYS A 234 -10.23 11.05 -3.16
C CYS A 234 -11.40 10.64 -2.27
N ASP A 235 -11.81 11.53 -1.37
CA ASP A 235 -12.89 11.33 -0.41
C ASP A 235 -14.25 11.27 -1.10
N LEU A 236 -14.50 12.11 -2.12
CA LEU A 236 -15.70 12.05 -2.95
C LEU A 236 -15.84 10.67 -3.63
N ILE A 237 -14.79 10.21 -4.31
CA ILE A 237 -14.78 8.91 -4.98
C ILE A 237 -14.98 7.79 -3.96
N HIS A 238 -14.20 7.78 -2.88
CA HIS A 238 -14.31 6.76 -1.83
C HIS A 238 -15.71 6.70 -1.23
N THR A 239 -16.27 7.86 -0.85
CA THR A 239 -17.58 7.95 -0.21
C THR A 239 -18.71 7.52 -1.14
N ALA A 240 -18.66 7.91 -2.42
CA ALA A 240 -19.65 7.49 -3.42
C ALA A 240 -19.63 5.96 -3.63
N PHE A 241 -18.46 5.35 -3.75
CA PHE A 241 -18.36 3.90 -3.91
C PHE A 241 -18.70 3.13 -2.63
N LYS A 242 -18.41 3.70 -1.46
CA LYS A 242 -18.77 3.11 -0.16
C LYS A 242 -20.28 3.18 0.10
N SER A 243 -20.94 4.29 -0.25
CA SER A 243 -22.38 4.45 -0.08
C SER A 243 -23.17 3.49 -0.98
N GLN A 244 -22.69 3.26 -2.20
CA GLN A 244 -23.21 2.29 -3.16
C GLN A 244 -22.74 0.85 -2.91
N LYS A 245 -22.13 0.57 -1.74
CA LYS A 245 -21.71 -0.77 -1.29
C LYS A 245 -20.69 -1.50 -2.17
N TYR A 246 -19.99 -0.80 -3.08
CA TYR A 246 -18.90 -1.39 -3.84
C TYR A 246 -17.69 -1.71 -2.96
N ILE A 247 -17.32 -0.80 -2.05
CA ILE A 247 -16.13 -0.98 -1.22
C ILE A 247 -16.39 -1.99 -0.10
N THR A 248 -15.62 -3.08 -0.11
CA THR A 248 -15.71 -4.15 0.89
C THR A 248 -14.89 -3.87 2.16
N ASP A 249 -13.93 -2.95 2.08
CA ASP A 249 -13.10 -2.55 3.23
C ASP A 249 -13.87 -1.59 4.15
N THR A 250 -13.89 -1.89 5.45
CA THR A 250 -14.60 -1.10 6.45
C THR A 250 -13.74 0.01 7.04
N ARG A 251 -12.42 -0.05 6.84
CA ARG A 251 -11.47 0.91 7.42
C ARG A 251 -11.64 2.31 6.82
N PRO A 252 -11.21 3.37 7.53
CA PRO A 252 -11.15 4.71 6.97
C PRO A 252 -10.19 4.79 5.77
N LEU A 253 -10.48 5.69 4.83
CA LEU A 253 -9.58 5.99 3.73
C LEU A 253 -8.24 6.52 4.26
N LYS A 254 -7.14 5.89 3.85
CA LYS A 254 -5.77 6.36 4.10
C LYS A 254 -5.00 6.34 2.79
N LEU A 255 -4.61 7.52 2.31
CA LEU A 255 -3.81 7.65 1.09
C LEU A 255 -2.38 7.18 1.38
N HIS A 256 -1.95 6.17 0.65
CA HIS A 256 -0.59 5.62 0.74
C HIS A 256 -0.25 4.88 -0.55
N CYS A 257 1.03 4.89 -0.90
CA CYS A 257 1.63 4.13 -1.99
C CYS A 257 2.50 3.02 -1.37
N THR A 258 2.11 1.77 -1.58
CA THR A 258 2.80 0.62 -0.98
C THR A 258 4.10 0.32 -1.72
N LEU A 259 5.21 0.22 -0.97
CA LEU A 259 6.54 -0.14 -1.47
C LEU A 259 6.92 -1.58 -1.16
N LEU A 260 6.55 -2.08 0.03
CA LEU A 260 6.76 -3.47 0.46
C LEU A 260 5.45 -4.05 1.00
N ASN A 261 5.19 -5.34 0.75
CA ASN A 261 4.03 -6.03 1.30
C ASN A 261 4.34 -7.51 1.58
N THR A 262 4.36 -7.89 2.85
CA THR A 262 4.68 -9.26 3.29
C THR A 262 3.63 -10.30 2.93
N SER A 263 2.42 -9.89 2.55
CA SER A 263 1.40 -10.82 2.05
C SER A 263 1.79 -11.48 0.71
N HIS A 264 2.74 -10.86 -0.01
CA HIS A 264 3.27 -11.37 -1.28
C HIS A 264 4.44 -12.35 -1.09
N ARG A 265 4.90 -12.58 0.14
CA ARG A 265 6.11 -13.35 0.43
C ARG A 265 6.06 -14.76 -0.16
N LYS A 266 7.17 -15.18 -0.76
CA LYS A 266 7.40 -16.54 -1.28
C LYS A 266 8.72 -17.11 -0.76
N PRO A 267 8.72 -18.27 -0.06
CA PRO A 267 7.56 -19.03 0.41
C PRO A 267 6.77 -18.27 1.48
N ARG A 268 5.51 -18.65 1.74
CA ARG A 268 4.64 -17.99 2.74
C ARG A 268 5.08 -18.14 4.20
N ARG A 269 6.30 -18.63 4.46
CA ARG A 269 6.87 -18.79 5.79
C ARG A 269 7.71 -17.55 6.07
N GLY A 270 7.21 -16.66 6.92
CA GLY A 270 7.94 -15.45 7.32
C GLY A 270 7.07 -14.48 8.09
N GLY A 271 7.68 -13.74 9.00
CA GLY A 271 7.03 -12.66 9.73
C GLY A 271 7.06 -11.34 8.96
N GLY A 272 6.88 -10.25 9.71
CA GLY A 272 7.16 -8.91 9.21
C GLY A 272 8.65 -8.66 8.93
N PHE A 273 8.96 -7.50 8.37
CA PHE A 273 10.33 -6.99 8.23
C PHE A 273 10.64 -5.95 9.33
N SER A 274 11.92 -5.72 9.57
CA SER A 274 12.41 -4.69 10.51
C SER A 274 12.36 -3.30 9.86
N PHE A 275 11.37 -2.49 10.25
CA PHE A 275 11.27 -1.09 9.85
C PHE A 275 12.37 -0.23 10.48
N LYS A 276 12.81 -0.61 11.68
CA LYS A 276 13.94 0.05 12.36
C LYS A 276 15.20 0.01 11.49
N GLU A 277 15.56 -1.16 10.99
CA GLU A 277 16.74 -1.35 10.13
C GLU A 277 16.59 -0.65 8.76
N VAL A 278 15.37 -0.58 8.21
CA VAL A 278 15.10 0.27 7.02
C VAL A 278 15.40 1.73 7.32
N GLY A 279 15.03 2.22 8.50
CA GLY A 279 15.34 3.59 8.95
C GLY A 279 16.83 3.86 9.21
N GLU A 280 17.63 2.82 9.38
CA GLU A 280 19.09 2.89 9.58
C GLU A 280 19.86 2.88 8.24
N THR A 281 19.20 2.60 7.11
CA THR A 281 19.82 2.59 5.78
C THR A 281 19.95 4.01 5.21
N THR A 282 21.03 4.71 5.57
CA THR A 282 21.25 6.12 5.20
C THR A 282 21.26 6.34 3.69
N GLU A 283 22.01 5.53 2.94
CA GLU A 283 22.11 5.66 1.47
C GLU A 283 20.74 5.54 0.77
N ALA A 284 19.90 4.61 1.25
CA ALA A 284 18.55 4.46 0.72
C ALA A 284 17.69 5.69 1.04
N LEU A 285 17.75 6.21 2.26
CA LEU A 285 16.95 7.37 2.66
C LEU A 285 17.40 8.67 2.00
N GLU A 286 18.69 8.82 1.70
CA GLU A 286 19.20 9.96 0.92
C GLU A 286 18.57 10.02 -0.47
N SER A 287 18.34 8.87 -1.13
CA SER A 287 17.61 8.82 -2.41
C SER A 287 16.16 9.30 -2.30
N PHE A 288 15.59 9.32 -1.09
CA PHE A 288 14.26 9.85 -0.79
C PHE A 288 14.30 11.31 -0.29
N GLY A 289 15.43 12.01 -0.49
CA GLY A 289 15.58 13.41 -0.11
C GLY A 289 15.70 13.63 1.40
N VAL A 290 16.03 12.59 2.17
CA VAL A 290 16.33 12.72 3.60
C VAL A 290 17.75 13.27 3.76
N ASN A 291 17.94 14.55 3.44
CA ASN A 291 19.21 15.24 3.59
C ASN A 291 19.23 16.01 4.91
N GLY A 292 20.22 15.74 5.77
CA GLY A 292 20.54 16.61 6.91
C GLY A 292 19.49 16.68 8.01
N ILE A 293 18.52 15.76 8.06
CA ILE A 293 17.80 15.53 9.31
C ILE A 293 18.81 14.90 10.26
N ASP A 294 19.12 15.60 11.34
CA ASP A 294 19.93 15.12 12.46
C ASP A 294 19.16 13.96 13.12
N MET A 295 19.16 12.80 12.45
CA MET A 295 18.70 11.55 13.00
C MET A 295 19.60 11.34 14.21
N PRO A 296 19.06 11.26 15.44
CA PRO A 296 19.88 11.12 16.62
C PRO A 296 20.75 9.87 16.44
N ARG A 297 22.01 10.09 16.07
CA ARG A 297 22.99 9.04 15.91
C ARG A 297 23.00 8.31 17.24
N LEU A 298 22.73 7.01 17.20
CA LEU A 298 22.83 6.15 18.37
C LEU A 298 24.26 6.31 18.91
N ASN A 299 24.44 7.09 19.96
CA ASN A 299 25.63 7.03 20.78
C ASN A 299 25.62 5.66 21.46
N LEU A 300 26.11 4.65 20.74
CA LEU A 300 26.48 3.32 21.23
C LEU A 300 27.89 3.36 21.83
N GLY A 301 28.23 4.45 22.52
CA GLY A 301 29.41 4.55 23.34
C GLY A 301 29.07 4.16 24.77
N ASP A 302 29.40 2.93 25.15
CA ASP A 302 29.73 2.61 26.54
C ASP A 302 30.93 3.48 26.93
N GLU A 303 30.67 4.71 27.34
CA GLU A 303 31.68 5.54 27.98
C GLU A 303 31.69 5.15 29.47
N VAL A 304 32.62 4.26 29.79
CA VAL A 304 33.07 4.00 31.16
C VAL A 304 33.48 5.35 31.75
N LYS A 305 32.63 5.91 32.61
CA LYS A 305 32.98 7.07 33.44
C LYS A 305 34.09 6.68 34.40
N GLU A 306 35.34 6.96 34.02
CA GLU A 306 36.36 7.28 35.02
C GLU A 306 36.05 8.66 35.59
N GLY A 307 35.98 8.72 36.93
CA GLY A 307 35.54 9.91 37.65
C GLY A 307 36.56 11.06 37.61
N PRO A 308 36.11 12.32 37.70
CA PRO A 308 37.04 13.43 37.81
C PRO A 308 37.41 13.69 39.27
N ALA A 309 38.73 13.77 39.48
CA ALA A 309 39.34 14.39 40.64
C ALA A 309 39.13 15.92 40.62
N SER A 310 38.99 16.43 41.84
CA SER A 310 38.77 17.80 42.28
C SER A 310 39.74 18.85 41.71
N GLN A 311 39.29 20.12 41.57
CA GLN A 311 39.80 21.29 42.33
C GLN A 311 39.16 22.64 41.91
N PRO A 312 39.30 23.72 42.72
CA PRO A 312 38.32 24.80 42.88
C PRO A 312 38.80 26.23 42.51
N GLY A 313 37.86 27.20 42.52
CA GLY A 313 38.14 28.65 42.62
C GLY A 313 37.01 29.52 42.01
N SER A 314 36.23 30.27 42.80
CA SER A 314 36.35 31.75 43.04
C SER A 314 36.03 32.61 41.80
N SER A 315 35.21 33.68 41.75
CA SER A 315 34.55 34.56 42.73
C SER A 315 33.49 35.47 42.06
N LEU A 316 32.39 35.72 42.78
CA LEU A 316 31.65 36.98 43.05
C LEU A 316 31.47 38.17 42.04
N LEU A 317 30.17 38.59 41.94
CA LEU A 317 29.57 39.96 41.93
C LEU A 317 29.78 40.86 40.67
N SER A 318 28.84 41.66 40.12
CA SER A 318 27.59 42.30 40.61
C SER A 318 26.74 42.91 39.46
N SER A 319 25.40 42.95 39.67
CA SER A 319 24.35 44.01 39.43
C SER A 319 24.29 44.78 38.06
N VAL A 320 23.18 45.12 37.38
CA VAL A 320 21.84 45.74 37.61
C VAL A 320 21.08 45.60 36.24
N THR A 321 19.74 45.51 36.03
CA THR A 321 18.68 46.56 36.07
C THR A 321 17.25 45.98 35.86
N THR A 322 16.28 46.54 36.61
CA THR A 322 14.84 46.82 36.35
C THR A 322 13.85 45.82 35.73
N ALA A 323 12.75 45.60 36.48
CA ALA A 323 11.42 45.06 36.14
C ALA A 323 10.60 46.03 35.25
N ALA A 324 9.47 45.75 34.58
CA ALA A 324 8.48 44.65 34.38
C ALA A 324 7.71 45.00 33.05
N PRO A 325 6.52 44.46 32.67
CA PRO A 325 5.79 43.23 33.05
C PRO A 325 5.33 42.41 31.81
N VAL A 326 5.01 41.11 31.95
CA VAL A 326 4.08 40.41 31.03
C VAL A 326 3.50 39.15 31.66
N ASP A 327 2.25 38.91 31.27
CA ASP A 327 1.21 38.04 31.82
C ASP A 327 1.51 36.53 31.93
N ASP A 328 0.67 35.91 32.76
CA ASP A 328 0.37 34.48 32.93
C ASP A 328 0.88 33.54 31.83
N ILE A 329 1.98 32.84 32.13
CA ILE A 329 2.35 31.60 31.45
C ILE A 329 1.99 30.43 32.36
N VAL A 330 0.88 29.78 32.03
CA VAL A 330 0.53 28.44 32.50
C VAL A 330 1.68 27.51 32.14
N ALA A 331 2.44 27.08 33.15
CA ALA A 331 3.52 26.12 33.02
C ALA A 331 2.96 24.76 32.58
N LEU A 332 3.13 24.42 31.29
CA LEU A 332 2.96 23.05 30.83
C LEU A 332 4.15 22.19 31.32
N PRO A 333 3.92 20.91 31.68
CA PRO A 333 4.98 20.06 32.22
C PRO A 333 6.05 19.82 31.16
N ARG A 334 7.29 20.24 31.46
CA ARG A 334 8.49 19.78 30.75
C ARG A 334 8.72 18.32 31.15
N HIS A 335 8.14 17.39 30.40
CA HIS A 335 8.62 16.02 30.41
C HIS A 335 10.03 16.03 29.81
N ALA A 336 11.02 15.86 30.68
CA ALA A 336 12.39 15.63 30.27
C ALA A 336 12.44 14.31 29.48
N ASP A 337 12.56 14.43 28.16
CA ASP A 337 12.86 13.33 27.27
C ASP A 337 14.16 12.66 27.73
N THR A 338 14.06 11.37 28.07
CA THR A 338 15.24 10.55 28.33
C THR A 338 15.94 10.32 26.99
N PRO A 339 17.19 10.78 26.79
CA PRO A 339 17.92 10.53 25.55
C PRO A 339 18.16 9.02 25.43
N GLY A 340 17.69 8.41 24.34
CA GLY A 340 18.00 7.01 24.00
C GLY A 340 16.82 6.07 23.81
N ARG A 341 15.58 6.48 24.12
CA ARG A 341 14.39 5.66 23.81
C ARG A 341 13.67 6.21 22.60
N TRP A 342 13.81 5.55 21.46
CA TRP A 342 13.00 5.85 20.28
C TRP A 342 11.52 5.78 20.69
N PRO A 343 10.73 6.87 20.53
CA PRO A 343 9.30 6.76 20.66
C PRO A 343 8.80 5.71 19.65
N LYS A 344 7.70 5.03 19.98
CA LYS A 344 6.99 4.07 19.10
C LYS A 344 7.10 4.54 17.65
N SER A 345 7.58 3.69 16.73
CA SER A 345 8.16 4.11 15.43
C SER A 345 7.36 5.25 14.81
N SER A 346 7.95 6.45 14.84
CA SER A 346 7.33 7.59 14.20
C SER A 346 7.50 7.45 12.69
N PRO A 347 6.53 7.93 11.90
CA PRO A 347 6.71 8.06 10.46
C PRO A 347 8.01 8.83 10.15
N ILE A 348 8.78 8.34 9.19
CA ILE A 348 10.03 8.96 8.74
C ILE A 348 9.67 10.04 7.72
N PRO A 349 9.99 11.33 7.96
CA PRO A 349 9.82 12.37 6.96
C PRO A 349 10.71 12.08 5.76
N VAL A 350 10.15 12.13 4.56
CA VAL A 350 10.86 11.99 3.28
C VAL A 350 10.43 13.11 2.34
N ASN A 351 11.12 13.28 1.23
CA ASN A 351 10.72 14.19 0.18
C ASN A 351 10.92 13.53 -1.18
N LEU A 352 9.94 12.71 -1.56
CA LEU A 352 9.85 12.15 -2.91
C LEU A 352 9.15 13.11 -3.88
N GLY A 353 8.84 14.34 -3.46
CA GLY A 353 8.13 15.34 -4.26
C GLY A 353 6.62 15.12 -4.38
N SER A 354 6.01 15.93 -5.24
CA SER A 354 4.58 15.94 -5.55
C SER A 354 4.34 15.54 -7.00
N TRP A 355 3.49 14.54 -7.20
CA TRP A 355 3.31 13.91 -8.51
C TRP A 355 1.93 14.13 -9.08
N GLU A 356 1.86 14.63 -10.32
CA GLU A 356 0.59 14.87 -11.03
C GLU A 356 -0.15 13.56 -11.28
N VAL A 357 -1.44 13.49 -10.96
CA VAL A 357 -2.31 12.35 -11.29
C VAL A 357 -3.43 12.80 -12.21
N GLY A 358 -3.34 12.39 -13.47
CA GLY A 358 -4.30 12.81 -14.50
C GLY A 358 -5.56 11.94 -14.61
N THR A 359 -5.61 10.80 -13.91
CA THR A 359 -6.74 9.86 -13.98
C THR A 359 -7.04 9.19 -12.64
N ALA A 360 -8.30 8.79 -12.45
CA ALA A 360 -8.71 7.80 -11.46
C ALA A 360 -9.23 6.57 -12.23
N GLU A 361 -8.73 5.39 -11.90
CA GLU A 361 -8.92 4.19 -12.73
C GLU A 361 -9.40 3.00 -11.91
N LEU A 362 -10.17 2.12 -12.55
CA LEU A 362 -10.58 0.84 -12.02
C LEU A 362 -9.63 -0.24 -12.53
N TRP A 363 -8.94 -0.93 -11.62
CA TRP A 363 -7.89 -1.91 -11.92
C TRP A 363 -8.29 -3.31 -11.46
N VAL A 364 -7.87 -4.33 -12.22
CA VAL A 364 -8.09 -5.75 -11.88
C VAL A 364 -7.03 -6.21 -10.88
N MET A 365 -7.45 -6.73 -9.73
CA MET A 365 -6.55 -7.22 -8.69
C MET A 365 -5.76 -8.44 -9.16
N GLY A 366 -4.44 -8.45 -8.90
CA GLY A 366 -3.55 -9.56 -9.28
C GLY A 366 -3.20 -9.65 -10.77
N SER A 367 -3.80 -8.81 -11.62
CA SER A 367 -3.48 -8.73 -13.05
C SER A 367 -2.04 -8.23 -13.28
N ARG A 368 -1.52 -8.56 -14.47
CA ARG A 368 -0.20 -8.15 -14.97
C ARG A 368 -0.33 -7.77 -16.45
N GLY A 369 -0.09 -6.50 -16.75
CA GLY A 369 -0.01 -5.98 -18.12
C GLY A 369 1.33 -6.32 -18.77
N ALA A 370 1.57 -5.75 -19.96
CA ALA A 370 2.74 -6.06 -20.78
C ALA A 370 4.07 -5.70 -20.08
N ASN A 371 4.07 -4.66 -19.24
CA ASN A 371 5.24 -4.26 -18.45
C ASN A 371 5.04 -4.56 -16.95
N ASN A 372 4.25 -5.59 -16.62
CA ASN A 372 3.96 -6.00 -15.23
C ASN A 372 3.14 -4.99 -14.40
N GLU A 373 2.58 -3.94 -15.01
CA GLU A 373 1.60 -3.04 -14.39
C GLU A 373 0.28 -3.75 -14.07
N TYR A 374 -0.60 -3.10 -13.29
CA TYR A 374 -1.99 -3.55 -13.19
C TYR A 374 -2.74 -3.25 -14.50
N VAL A 375 -3.65 -4.14 -14.87
CA VAL A 375 -4.54 -3.94 -16.02
C VAL A 375 -5.71 -3.07 -15.59
N SER A 376 -5.82 -1.91 -16.24
CA SER A 376 -6.95 -0.99 -16.11
C SER A 376 -8.11 -1.45 -16.99
N VAL A 377 -9.33 -1.44 -16.45
CA VAL A 377 -10.56 -1.73 -17.20
C VAL A 377 -11.35 -0.46 -17.55
N GLY A 378 -10.82 0.72 -17.20
CA GLY A 378 -11.44 2.00 -17.47
C GLY A 378 -11.18 3.01 -16.35
N GLY A 379 -11.65 4.24 -16.54
CA GLY A 379 -11.44 5.30 -15.58
C GLY A 379 -11.93 6.65 -16.08
N ILE A 380 -11.66 7.69 -15.29
CA ILE A 380 -11.99 9.08 -15.61
C ILE A 380 -10.72 9.93 -15.61
N LYS A 381 -10.73 11.00 -16.41
CA LYS A 381 -9.69 12.04 -16.38
C LYS A 381 -9.97 13.04 -15.26
N LEU A 382 -8.92 13.53 -14.62
CA LEU A 382 -8.95 14.52 -13.54
C LEU A 382 -8.47 15.90 -14.03
N LYS A 383 -8.92 16.32 -15.23
CA LYS A 383 -8.50 17.57 -15.87
C LYS A 383 -9.60 18.21 -16.70
#